data_AF-A0A7C6JAM6-F1
#
_entry.id   AF-A0A7C6JAM6-F1
#
_cell.length_a   1.000
_cell.length_b   1.000
_cell.length_c   1.000
_cell.angle_alpha   90.00
_cell.angle_beta   90.00
_cell.angle_gamma   90.00
#
_symmetry.space_group_name_H-M   'P 1'
#
loop_
_entity.id
_entity.type
_entity.pdbx_description
1 polymer ?
#
loop_
_entity_poly.entity_id
_entity_poly.type
_entity_poly.pdbx_seq_one_letter_code
_entity_poly.pdbx_strand_id
1 'polypeptide(L)'
;MNKTKFFCDKCGKEIDKKNAEMEWLNIDPNITGGFKGLRIIHRSKDCRYSNQECIDKNAISSSLPLEIITKADGLMRLLRFISDDSFQDKENVLEIIKRLFIPGYEKARLYLHEAIDHRVIEPGPDPKPNYCSQAQINDILKYIDSKDSTSI
;
A
#
# COMPACT_ATOMS: atom_id res chain seq x y z
N MET A 1 8.53 -9.04 17.84
CA MET A 1 7.90 -8.72 16.54
C MET A 1 8.21 -7.27 16.21
N ASN A 2 8.96 -7.00 15.15
CA ASN A 2 9.20 -5.62 14.71
C ASN A 2 7.86 -4.97 14.39
N LYS A 3 7.62 -3.76 14.92
CA LYS A 3 6.43 -2.98 14.57
C LYS A 3 6.56 -2.63 13.09
N THR A 4 5.68 -3.20 12.25
CA THR A 4 5.57 -2.75 10.85
C THR A 4 5.17 -1.28 10.87
N LYS A 5 6.03 -0.45 10.31
CA LYS A 5 5.75 0.94 10.04
C LYS A 5 5.32 1.08 8.58
N PHE A 6 4.36 1.97 8.34
CA PHE A 6 3.81 2.23 7.02
C PHE A 6 4.34 3.55 6.49
N PHE A 7 4.16 3.80 5.20
CA PHE A 7 4.43 5.10 4.59
C PHE A 7 3.15 5.72 4.05
N CYS A 8 2.95 7.00 4.33
CA CYS A 8 1.81 7.75 3.82
C CYS A 8 2.00 8.04 2.33
N ASP A 9 1.04 7.62 1.51
CA ASP A 9 1.10 7.78 0.06
C ASP A 9 0.93 9.24 -0.40
N LYS A 10 0.45 10.13 0.49
CA LYS A 10 0.31 11.57 0.19
C LYS A 10 1.57 12.36 0.48
N CYS A 11 2.25 12.11 1.60
CA CYS A 11 3.40 12.93 2.04
C CYS A 11 4.74 12.17 2.09
N GLY A 12 4.74 10.87 1.84
CA GLY A 12 5.93 10.01 1.86
C GLY A 12 6.47 9.70 3.26
N LYS A 13 5.95 10.34 4.31
CA LYS A 13 6.46 10.16 5.68
C LYS A 13 5.95 8.87 6.30
N GLU A 14 6.78 8.36 7.21
CA GLU A 14 6.48 7.17 8.00
C GLU A 14 5.27 7.39 8.91
N ILE A 15 4.52 6.32 9.16
CA ILE A 15 3.29 6.35 9.93
C ILE A 15 3.05 5.05 10.70
N ASP A 16 2.73 5.21 11.98
CA ASP A 16 2.25 4.12 12.81
C ASP A 16 0.84 3.69 12.42
N LYS A 17 0.57 2.38 12.46
CA LYS A 17 -0.74 1.79 12.17
C LYS A 17 -1.93 2.50 12.84
N LYS A 18 -1.78 2.89 14.11
CA LYS A 18 -2.82 3.59 14.89
C LYS A 18 -3.20 4.97 14.34
N ASN A 19 -2.24 5.62 13.69
CA ASN A 19 -2.40 6.95 13.10
C ASN A 19 -2.77 6.86 11.62
N ALA A 20 -2.81 5.65 11.04
CA ALA A 20 -3.05 5.42 9.63
C ALA A 20 -4.52 5.10 9.31
N GLU A 21 -4.92 5.47 8.10
CA GLU A 21 -6.17 5.06 7.50
C GLU A 21 -5.97 4.69 6.03
N MET A 22 -6.79 3.76 5.56
CA MET A 22 -6.95 3.44 4.16
C MET A 22 -8.07 4.31 3.60
N GLU A 23 -7.79 5.12 2.60
CA GLU A 23 -8.72 6.06 1.97
C GLU A 23 -8.90 5.71 0.48
N TRP A 24 -10.10 5.94 -0.07
CA TRP A 24 -10.39 5.81 -1.49
C TRP A 24 -11.50 6.77 -1.92
N LEU A 25 -11.66 6.94 -3.23
CA LEU A 25 -12.70 7.75 -3.84
C LEU A 25 -13.84 6.86 -4.34
N ASN A 26 -15.08 7.24 -4.06
CA ASN A 26 -16.29 6.64 -4.63
C ASN A 26 -16.80 7.55 -5.75
N ILE A 27 -16.73 7.09 -6.99
CA ILE A 27 -17.21 7.81 -8.18
C ILE A 27 -18.70 7.52 -8.37
N ASP A 28 -19.05 6.23 -8.34
CA ASP A 28 -20.42 5.75 -8.35
C ASP A 28 -20.47 4.42 -7.59
N PRO A 29 -21.03 4.38 -6.36
CA PRO A 29 -21.04 3.18 -5.54
C PRO A 29 -21.97 2.08 -6.08
N ASN A 30 -22.79 2.37 -7.09
CA ASN A 30 -23.77 1.42 -7.64
C ASN A 30 -23.24 0.62 -8.84
N ILE A 31 -22.04 0.94 -9.32
CA ILE A 31 -21.42 0.25 -10.45
C ILE A 31 -20.18 -0.53 -10.01
N THR A 32 -19.96 -1.66 -10.68
CA THR A 32 -18.67 -2.35 -10.68
C THR A 32 -17.57 -1.38 -11.13
N GLY A 33 -16.44 -1.38 -10.44
CA GLY A 33 -15.37 -0.40 -10.66
C GLY A 33 -15.68 1.01 -10.14
N GLY A 34 -16.68 1.14 -9.27
CA GLY A 34 -17.11 2.42 -8.69
C GLY A 34 -16.08 3.14 -7.83
N PHE A 35 -15.01 2.46 -7.40
CA PHE A 35 -13.98 3.00 -6.53
C PHE A 35 -12.64 3.21 -7.24
N LYS A 36 -11.88 4.24 -6.84
CA LYS A 36 -10.51 4.50 -7.33
C LYS A 36 -9.62 5.16 -6.28
N GLY A 37 -8.33 5.26 -6.58
CA GLY A 37 -7.38 6.07 -5.81
C GLY A 37 -7.20 5.56 -4.38
N LEU A 38 -7.19 4.24 -4.20
CA LEU A 38 -6.95 3.60 -2.91
C LEU A 38 -5.54 3.92 -2.41
N ARG A 39 -5.42 4.33 -1.15
CA ARG A 39 -4.14 4.74 -0.54
C ARG A 39 -4.13 4.57 0.97
N ILE A 40 -2.94 4.45 1.55
CA ILE A 40 -2.68 4.54 3.00
C ILE A 40 -2.18 5.94 3.32
N ILE A 41 -2.81 6.63 4.26
CA ILE A 41 -2.49 8.02 4.62
C ILE A 41 -2.47 8.25 6.13
N HIS A 42 -1.91 9.39 6.55
CA HIS A 42 -2.13 9.90 7.91
C HIS A 42 -3.59 10.23 8.14
N ARG A 43 -4.08 9.88 9.33
CA ARG A 43 -5.36 10.34 9.88
C ARG A 43 -5.25 11.83 10.27
N SER A 44 -4.97 12.67 9.28
CA SER A 44 -4.86 14.12 9.35
C SER A 44 -5.57 14.72 8.14
N LYS A 45 -6.12 15.92 8.30
CA LYS A 45 -6.76 16.67 7.21
C LYS A 45 -5.79 16.92 6.04
N ASP A 46 -4.50 17.09 6.32
CA ASP A 46 -3.49 17.43 5.31
C ASP A 46 -3.17 16.27 4.36
N CYS A 47 -3.46 15.03 4.77
CA CYS A 47 -3.15 13.84 3.97
C CYS A 47 -4.37 13.24 3.26
N ARG A 48 -5.59 13.67 3.63
CA ARG A 48 -6.85 13.23 3.03
C ARG A 48 -7.09 13.84 1.66
N TYR A 49 -8.05 13.29 0.93
CA TYR A 49 -8.53 13.94 -0.28
C TYR A 49 -9.19 15.25 0.13
N SER A 50 -8.72 16.35 -0.43
CA SER A 50 -9.35 17.65 -0.24
C SER A 50 -10.73 17.67 -0.90
N ASN A 51 -11.59 18.59 -0.46
CA ASN A 51 -12.90 18.81 -1.09
C ASN A 51 -12.74 19.14 -2.58
N GLN A 52 -11.71 19.91 -2.94
CA GLN A 52 -11.43 20.24 -4.34
C GLN A 52 -11.08 18.99 -5.15
N GLU A 53 -10.17 18.13 -4.65
CA GLU A 53 -9.84 16.86 -5.32
C GLU A 53 -11.07 15.96 -5.51
N CYS A 54 -11.99 15.94 -4.54
CA CYS A 54 -13.25 15.21 -4.63
C CYS A 54 -14.18 15.78 -5.72
N ILE A 55 -14.35 17.11 -5.76
CA ILE A 55 -15.16 17.81 -6.77
C ILE A 55 -14.59 17.57 -8.17
N ASP A 56 -13.28 17.78 -8.36
CA ASP A 56 -12.62 17.64 -9.66
C ASP A 56 -12.75 16.21 -10.22
N LYS A 57 -12.84 15.23 -9.33
CA LYS A 57 -12.95 13.81 -9.68
C LYS A 57 -14.39 13.30 -9.69
N ASN A 58 -15.37 14.18 -9.44
CA ASN A 58 -16.78 13.86 -9.24
C ASN A 58 -16.96 12.65 -8.31
N ALA A 59 -16.37 12.72 -7.13
CA ALA A 59 -16.30 11.59 -6.21
C ALA A 59 -16.43 12.02 -4.74
N ILE A 60 -16.74 11.07 -3.88
CA ILE A 60 -16.77 11.24 -2.42
C ILE A 60 -15.66 10.39 -1.81
N SER A 61 -14.86 10.98 -0.92
CA SER A 61 -13.85 10.22 -0.17
C SER A 61 -14.48 9.32 0.90
N SER A 62 -13.95 8.11 1.04
CA SER A 62 -14.24 7.19 2.14
C SER A 62 -12.94 6.70 2.75
N SER A 63 -12.95 6.47 4.07
CA SER A 63 -11.78 5.92 4.75
C SER A 63 -12.14 4.89 5.81
N LEU A 64 -11.17 4.02 6.13
CA LEU A 64 -11.21 3.11 7.26
C LEU A 64 -9.89 3.13 8.04
N PRO A 65 -9.93 3.16 9.38
CA PRO A 65 -8.76 2.97 10.22
C PRO A 65 -7.96 1.72 9.85
N LEU A 66 -6.64 1.85 9.72
CA LEU A 66 -5.78 0.72 9.33
C LEU A 66 -5.76 -0.39 10.41
N GLU A 67 -5.99 -0.03 11.68
CA GLU A 67 -6.14 -0.98 12.79
C GLU A 67 -7.34 -1.94 12.63
N ILE A 68 -8.37 -1.52 11.90
CA ILE A 68 -9.52 -2.37 11.58
C ILE A 68 -9.19 -3.24 10.36
N ILE A 69 -8.61 -2.63 9.31
CA ILE A 69 -8.29 -3.31 8.06
C ILE A 69 -7.23 -4.41 8.23
N THR A 70 -6.31 -4.27 9.19
CA THR A 70 -5.27 -5.27 9.47
C THR A 70 -5.74 -6.51 10.23
N LYS A 71 -7.04 -6.62 10.56
CA LYS A 71 -7.63 -7.80 11.20
C LYS A 71 -8.29 -8.72 10.17
N ALA A 72 -8.75 -9.89 10.61
CA ALA A 72 -9.38 -10.90 9.75
C ALA A 72 -10.56 -10.33 8.93
N ASP A 73 -11.46 -9.58 9.55
CA ASP A 73 -12.60 -8.96 8.85
C ASP A 73 -12.14 -7.91 7.82
N GLY A 74 -11.04 -7.22 8.12
CA GLY A 74 -10.40 -6.29 7.22
C GLY A 74 -9.84 -6.98 5.98
N LEU A 75 -9.16 -8.11 6.17
CA LEU A 75 -8.70 -8.96 5.06
C LEU A 75 -9.88 -9.48 4.23
N MET A 76 -10.94 -9.99 4.87
CA MET A 76 -12.15 -10.44 4.17
C MET A 76 -12.78 -9.31 3.35
N ARG A 77 -12.77 -8.07 3.86
CA ARG A 77 -13.25 -6.90 3.12
C ARG A 77 -12.41 -6.61 1.88
N LEU A 78 -11.08 -6.69 1.99
CA LEU A 78 -10.17 -6.49 0.85
C LEU A 78 -10.33 -7.60 -0.20
N LEU A 79 -10.47 -8.86 0.22
CA LEU A 79 -10.75 -9.98 -0.67
C LEU A 79 -12.10 -9.81 -1.38
N ARG A 80 -13.13 -9.33 -0.67
CA ARG A 80 -14.42 -9.00 -1.28
C ARG A 80 -14.29 -7.88 -2.32
N PHE A 81 -13.51 -6.83 -2.05
CA PHE A 81 -13.27 -5.77 -3.04
C PHE A 81 -12.66 -6.28 -4.35
N ILE A 82 -11.84 -7.31 -4.28
CA ILE A 82 -11.28 -7.99 -5.45
C ILE A 82 -12.35 -8.83 -6.15
N SER A 83 -13.13 -9.60 -5.37
CA SER A 83 -14.19 -10.48 -5.89
C SER A 83 -15.33 -9.72 -6.58
N ASP A 84 -15.70 -8.56 -6.04
CA ASP A 84 -16.82 -7.75 -6.52
C ASP A 84 -16.38 -6.75 -7.60
N ASP A 85 -15.11 -6.78 -8.00
CA ASP A 85 -14.52 -5.84 -8.95
C ASP A 85 -14.77 -4.38 -8.53
N SER A 86 -14.70 -4.09 -7.23
CA SER A 86 -15.15 -2.81 -6.67
C SER A 86 -14.29 -1.62 -7.10
N PHE A 87 -13.03 -1.85 -7.44
CA PHE A 87 -12.08 -0.82 -7.86
C PHE A 87 -11.83 -0.87 -9.36
N GLN A 88 -11.66 0.30 -9.99
CA GLN A 88 -11.27 0.42 -11.40
C GLN A 88 -10.00 -0.37 -11.75
N ASP A 89 -9.09 -0.44 -10.79
CA ASP A 89 -7.87 -1.23 -10.88
C ASP A 89 -7.70 -2.07 -9.60
N LYS A 90 -7.83 -3.39 -9.77
CA LYS A 90 -7.74 -4.39 -8.70
C LYS A 90 -6.32 -4.50 -8.14
N GLU A 91 -5.29 -4.13 -8.91
CA GLU A 91 -3.90 -4.16 -8.43
C GLU A 91 -3.71 -3.21 -7.23
N ASN A 92 -4.46 -2.12 -7.16
CA ASN A 92 -4.42 -1.24 -5.98
C ASN A 92 -4.86 -1.97 -4.70
N VAL A 93 -5.87 -2.84 -4.78
CA VAL A 93 -6.33 -3.63 -3.63
C VAL A 93 -5.30 -4.69 -3.25
N LEU A 94 -4.75 -5.38 -4.26
CA LEU A 94 -3.69 -6.37 -4.07
C LEU A 94 -2.43 -5.75 -3.46
N GLU A 95 -2.05 -4.54 -3.88
CA GLU A 95 -0.95 -3.78 -3.31
C GLU A 95 -1.19 -3.49 -1.82
N ILE A 96 -2.38 -3.03 -1.43
CA ILE A 96 -2.73 -2.82 -0.03
C ILE A 96 -2.65 -4.12 0.78
N ILE A 97 -3.14 -5.24 0.25
CA ILE A 97 -3.03 -6.55 0.92
C ILE A 97 -1.56 -6.89 1.16
N LYS A 98 -0.69 -6.75 0.14
CA LYS A 98 0.75 -7.04 0.29
C LYS A 98 1.39 -6.16 1.37
N ARG A 99 1.13 -4.85 1.34
CA ARG A 99 1.63 -3.87 2.31
C ARG A 99 1.23 -4.20 3.75
N LEU A 100 0.02 -4.70 3.95
CA LEU A 100 -0.52 -4.96 5.27
C LEU A 100 -0.12 -6.32 5.85
N PHE A 101 -0.05 -7.35 5.01
CA PHE A 101 -0.01 -8.74 5.49
C PHE A 101 1.27 -9.48 5.15
N ILE A 102 2.07 -9.02 4.18
CA ILE A 102 3.33 -9.68 3.84
C ILE A 102 4.47 -9.09 4.69
N PRO A 103 5.10 -9.88 5.56
CA PRO A 103 6.14 -9.38 6.47
C PRO A 103 7.29 -8.69 5.72
N GLY A 104 7.60 -7.46 6.13
CA GLY A 104 8.70 -6.68 5.58
C GLY A 104 8.44 -6.02 4.21
N TYR A 105 7.34 -6.36 3.54
CA TYR A 105 7.04 -5.87 2.19
C TYR A 105 6.89 -4.35 2.13
N GLU A 106 6.24 -3.71 3.11
CA GLU A 106 6.06 -2.25 3.13
C GLU A 106 7.39 -1.46 3.15
N LYS A 107 8.44 -2.00 3.78
CA LYS A 107 9.79 -1.41 3.71
C LYS A 107 10.46 -1.78 2.39
N ALA A 108 10.42 -3.07 2.01
CA ALA A 108 11.10 -3.56 0.81
C ALA A 108 10.58 -2.93 -0.49
N ARG A 109 9.27 -2.63 -0.60
CA ARG A 109 8.66 -2.09 -1.82
C ARG A 109 9.27 -0.76 -2.28
N LEU A 110 9.81 0.02 -1.34
CA LEU A 110 10.44 1.32 -1.64
C LEU A 110 11.79 1.16 -2.37
N TYR A 111 12.38 -0.03 -2.32
CA TYR A 111 13.71 -0.33 -2.84
C TYR A 111 13.68 -1.38 -3.96
N LEU A 112 12.49 -1.77 -4.46
CA LEU A 112 12.36 -2.83 -5.46
C LEU A 112 13.15 -2.53 -6.74
N HIS A 113 12.95 -1.34 -7.31
CA HIS A 113 13.65 -0.95 -8.53
C HIS A 113 15.16 -0.90 -8.32
N GLU A 114 15.61 -0.29 -7.22
CA GLU A 114 17.04 -0.21 -6.90
C GLU A 114 17.66 -1.60 -6.68
N ALA A 115 16.95 -2.50 -6.01
CA ALA A 115 17.41 -3.87 -5.76
C ALA A 115 17.51 -4.69 -7.06
N ILE A 116 16.61 -4.47 -8.02
CA ILE A 116 16.68 -5.06 -9.36
C ILE A 116 17.88 -4.49 -10.12
N ASP A 117 18.03 -3.17 -10.14
CA ASP A 117 19.11 -2.47 -10.86
C ASP A 117 20.50 -2.90 -10.34
N HIS A 118 20.62 -3.12 -9.03
CA HIS A 118 21.84 -3.58 -8.38
C HIS A 118 22.00 -5.10 -8.35
N ARG A 119 21.09 -5.86 -8.99
CA ARG A 119 21.09 -7.33 -9.03
C ARG A 119 21.10 -8.00 -7.65
N VAL A 120 20.48 -7.35 -6.66
CA VAL A 120 20.22 -7.94 -5.34
C VAL A 120 19.15 -9.02 -5.46
N ILE A 121 18.16 -8.76 -6.30
CA ILE A 121 17.15 -9.74 -6.69
C ILE A 121 17.06 -9.77 -8.22
N GLU A 122 16.74 -10.94 -8.75
CA GLU A 122 16.36 -11.04 -10.16
C GLU A 122 14.93 -10.51 -10.34
N PRO A 123 14.64 -9.83 -11.46
CA PRO A 123 13.27 -9.54 -11.84
C PRO A 123 12.52 -10.88 -11.98
N GLY A 124 11.29 -10.93 -11.45
CA GLY A 124 10.46 -12.12 -11.57
C GLY A 124 10.17 -12.48 -13.04
N PRO A 125 9.61 -13.67 -13.31
CA PRO A 125 9.21 -14.07 -14.66
C PRO A 125 8.12 -13.18 -15.29
N ASP A 126 7.45 -12.37 -14.47
CA ASP A 126 6.43 -11.40 -14.87
C ASP A 126 6.98 -9.95 -14.86
N PRO A 127 6.44 -9.05 -15.69
CA PRO A 127 6.80 -7.63 -15.71
C PRO A 127 6.30 -6.85 -14.47
N LYS A 128 5.86 -7.55 -13.41
CA LYS A 128 5.31 -6.96 -12.17
C LYS A 128 6.33 -7.09 -11.03
N PRO A 129 7.27 -6.14 -10.88
CA PRO A 129 8.33 -6.21 -9.87
C PRO A 129 7.82 -6.19 -8.43
N ASN A 130 6.55 -5.85 -8.21
CA ASN A 130 5.92 -5.76 -6.90
C ASN A 130 5.38 -7.11 -6.36
N TYR A 131 5.61 -8.24 -7.04
CA TYR A 131 5.24 -9.59 -6.56
C TYR A 131 6.46 -10.40 -6.12
N CYS A 132 7.23 -9.87 -5.17
CA CYS A 132 8.39 -10.56 -4.62
C CYS A 132 7.98 -11.71 -3.68
N SER A 133 8.74 -12.80 -3.77
CA SER A 133 8.75 -13.86 -2.75
C SER A 133 9.28 -13.35 -1.41
N GLN A 134 8.98 -14.07 -0.32
CA GLN A 134 9.52 -13.74 1.00
C GLN A 134 11.06 -13.78 1.04
N ALA A 135 11.68 -14.65 0.24
CA ALA A 135 13.15 -14.70 0.11
C ALA A 135 13.70 -13.40 -0.49
N GLN A 136 13.13 -12.95 -1.62
CA GLN A 136 13.50 -11.68 -2.26
C GLN A 136 13.28 -10.48 -1.32
N ILE A 137 12.16 -10.45 -0.58
CA ILE A 137 11.90 -9.41 0.42
C ILE A 137 13.02 -9.40 1.46
N ASN A 138 13.42 -10.56 1.98
CA ASN A 138 14.49 -10.64 2.98
C ASN A 138 15.85 -10.18 2.42
N ASP A 139 16.14 -10.47 1.16
CA ASP A 139 17.40 -10.05 0.53
C ASP A 139 17.43 -8.55 0.27
N ILE A 140 16.31 -7.95 -0.13
CA ILE A 140 16.15 -6.48 -0.20
C ILE A 140 16.37 -5.85 1.19
N LEU A 141 15.79 -6.43 2.25
CA LEU A 141 15.95 -5.90 3.60
C LEU A 141 17.40 -5.94 4.08
N LYS A 142 18.12 -7.04 3.84
CA LYS A 142 19.57 -7.13 4.14
C LYS A 142 20.39 -6.10 3.37
N TYR A 143 20.05 -5.88 2.10
CA TYR A 143 20.71 -4.88 1.27
C TYR A 143 20.51 -3.47 1.82
N ILE A 144 19.30 -3.11 2.25
CA ILE A 144 19.02 -1.82 2.90
C ILE A 144 19.86 -1.68 4.18
N ASP A 145 19.85 -2.69 5.05
CA ASP A 145 20.57 -2.64 6.33
C ASP A 145 22.11 -2.54 6.12
N SER A 146 22.63 -3.12 5.04
CA SER A 146 24.06 -3.00 4.68
C SER A 146 24.46 -1.58 4.27
N LYS A 147 23.56 -0.83 3.61
CA LYS A 147 23.81 0.57 3.22
C LYS A 147 23.82 1.51 4.41
N ASP A 148 22.87 1.32 5.32
CA ASP A 148 22.78 2.13 6.54
C ASP A 148 24.05 1.95 7.40
N SER A 149 24.66 0.76 7.36
CA SER A 149 25.90 0.44 8.08
C SER A 149 27.17 1.01 7.43
N THR A 150 27.11 1.45 6.16
CA THR A 150 28.27 2.00 5.42
C THR A 150 28.30 3.53 5.43
N SER A 151 27.33 4.17 6.09
CA SER A 151 27.18 5.64 6.16
C SER A 151 27.78 6.25 7.44
N ILE A 152 28.77 5.58 8.06
CA ILE A 152 29.52 6.03 9.24
C ILE A 152 30.95 6.40 8.84
#